data_AF-A8M9G8-F1
#
_entry.id   AF-A8M9G8-F1
#
_cell.length_a   1.000
_cell.length_b   1.000
_cell.length_c   1.000
_cell.angle_alpha   90.00
_cell.angle_beta   90.00
_cell.angle_gamma   90.00
#
_symmetry.space_group_name_H-M   'P 1'
#
loop_
_entity.id
_entity.type
_entity.pdbx_description
1 polymer ?
#
loop_
_entity_poly.entity_id
_entity_poly.type
_entity_poly.pdbx_seq_one_letter_code
_entity_poly.pdbx_strand_id
1 'polypeptide(L)'
;MAEKFDKYYDYFSSMHGGIRIRPRSINLGLLRINLGGGSLVELRTGGRGMASRINATGVMEGEHVELVNPPEDVRVIRGSFVKVQNGDLEAVEGEEVVLYNVNVSRVTGRRVKIMNSDVNHIEAEDATLINTDAGEVIVSRGEFINCDIDTLEYRESYKVVNTDVKNLRKA
;
A
#
# COMPACT_ATOMS: atom_id res chain seq x y z
N MET A 1 8.35 32.97 44.10
CA MET A 1 7.80 32.84 42.72
C MET A 1 7.60 31.39 42.27
N ALA A 2 7.78 30.36 43.12
CA ALA A 2 7.52 28.96 42.80
C ALA A 2 6.11 28.47 43.22
N GLU A 3 5.47 29.12 44.19
CA GLU A 3 4.19 28.66 44.78
C GLU A 3 2.95 28.82 43.87
N LYS A 4 3.09 29.48 42.70
CA LYS A 4 1.97 29.64 41.76
C LYS A 4 1.82 28.48 40.77
N PHE A 5 2.83 27.61 40.64
CA PHE A 5 2.78 26.47 39.74
C PHE A 5 2.13 25.23 40.36
N ASP A 6 2.24 25.04 41.68
CA ASP A 6 1.65 23.88 42.36
C ASP A 6 0.11 23.90 42.35
N LYS A 7 -0.50 25.09 42.36
CA LYS A 7 -1.97 25.23 42.34
C LYS A 7 -2.64 24.79 41.04
N TYR A 8 -1.91 24.69 39.93
CA TYR A 8 -2.47 24.20 38.68
C TYR A 8 -2.55 22.67 38.63
N TYR A 9 -1.68 21.97 39.37
CA TYR A 9 -1.69 20.51 39.43
C TYR A 9 -2.83 19.97 40.30
N ASP A 10 -3.19 20.68 41.38
CA ASP A 10 -4.28 20.26 42.27
C ASP A 10 -5.68 20.47 41.69
N TYR A 11 -5.82 21.35 40.70
CA TYR A 11 -7.11 21.62 40.05
C TYR A 11 -7.54 20.49 39.10
N PHE A 12 -6.59 19.78 38.49
CA PHE A 12 -6.88 18.68 37.57
C PHE A 12 -6.89 17.30 38.25
N SER A 13 -6.31 17.17 39.43
CA SER A 13 -6.30 15.90 40.18
C SER A 13 -7.54 15.70 41.06
N SER A 14 -8.28 16.77 41.38
CA SER A 14 -9.41 16.73 42.32
C SER A 14 -10.80 16.79 41.68
N MET A 15 -10.91 17.04 40.37
CA MET A 15 -12.21 17.10 39.68
C MET A 15 -12.49 15.84 38.85
N HIS A 16 -13.53 15.12 39.28
CA HIS A 16 -14.32 14.12 38.54
C HIS A 16 -14.07 12.64 38.86
N GLY A 17 -14.58 12.24 40.04
CA GLY A 17 -15.59 11.20 40.02
C GLY A 17 -16.81 11.66 39.22
N GLY A 18 -17.28 10.84 38.28
CA GLY A 18 -18.66 10.96 37.77
C GLY A 18 -18.89 11.24 36.28
N ILE A 19 -18.07 10.79 35.34
CA ILE A 19 -18.52 10.55 33.94
C ILE A 19 -17.86 9.25 33.46
N ARG A 20 -18.66 8.22 33.14
CA ARG A 20 -18.18 6.98 32.51
C ARG A 20 -17.80 7.24 31.05
N ILE A 21 -16.74 8.00 30.81
CA ILE A 21 -16.03 7.96 29.54
C ILE A 21 -15.31 6.62 29.56
N ARG A 22 -15.86 5.60 28.88
CA ARG A 22 -15.10 4.37 28.62
C ARG A 22 -13.83 4.81 27.87
N PRO A 23 -12.63 4.65 28.43
CA PRO A 23 -11.42 4.94 27.68
C PRO A 23 -11.48 4.04 26.44
N ARG A 24 -11.59 4.65 25.26
CA ARG A 24 -11.43 3.91 24.00
C ARG A 24 -9.94 3.60 23.92
N SER A 25 -9.58 2.38 24.29
CA SER A 25 -8.26 1.84 24.02
C SER A 25 -8.10 1.74 22.50
N ILE A 26 -7.22 2.56 21.93
CA ILE A 26 -6.73 2.31 20.58
C ILE A 26 -5.68 1.21 20.73
N ASN A 27 -5.94 0.06 20.13
CA ASN A 27 -5.04 -1.08 20.17
C ASN A 27 -3.91 -0.81 19.17
N LEU A 28 -2.85 -0.12 19.61
CA LEU A 28 -1.73 0.31 18.75
C LEU A 28 -0.73 -0.83 18.42
N GLY A 29 -1.04 -2.07 18.81
CA GLY A 29 -0.08 -3.17 18.74
C GLY A 29 1.12 -2.98 19.67
N LEU A 30 2.08 -3.91 19.63
CA LEU A 30 3.36 -3.76 20.35
C LEU A 30 4.23 -2.76 19.59
N LEU A 31 4.29 -1.53 20.09
CA LEU A 31 5.15 -0.48 19.55
C LEU A 31 6.55 -0.62 20.16
N ARG A 32 7.54 -1.02 19.36
CA ARG A 32 8.95 -1.06 19.80
C ARG A 32 9.71 0.08 19.11
N ILE A 33 9.97 1.16 19.84
CA ILE A 33 10.83 2.26 19.39
C ILE A 33 12.26 1.95 19.83
N ASN A 34 13.17 1.85 18.87
CA ASN A 34 14.59 1.69 19.16
C ASN A 34 15.22 3.08 19.33
N LEU A 35 15.57 3.45 20.57
CA LEU A 35 16.11 4.78 20.91
C LEU A 35 17.63 4.91 20.67
N GLY A 36 18.27 3.88 20.10
CA GLY A 36 19.70 3.84 19.81
C GLY A 36 20.01 4.00 18.31
N GLY A 37 20.10 5.24 17.83
CA GLY A 37 20.93 5.59 16.66
C GLY A 37 20.47 5.12 15.26
N GLY A 38 19.25 4.64 15.10
CA GLY A 38 18.67 4.36 13.77
C GLY A 38 17.15 4.31 13.86
N SER A 39 16.48 5.25 13.19
CA SER A 39 15.02 5.38 13.19
C SER A 39 14.37 4.20 12.48
N LEU A 40 14.03 3.17 13.25
CA LEU A 40 13.28 2.01 12.78
C LEU A 40 12.08 1.85 13.71
N VAL A 41 10.89 2.10 13.17
CA VAL A 41 9.61 1.97 13.90
C VAL A 41 8.95 0.67 13.42
N GLU A 42 8.99 -0.36 14.26
CA GLU A 42 8.27 -1.61 14.00
C GLU A 42 6.79 -1.41 14.39
N LEU A 43 5.93 -1.21 13.40
CA LEU A 43 4.47 -1.12 13.57
C LEU A 43 3.86 -2.49 13.31
N ARG A 44 3.51 -3.22 14.37
CA ARG A 44 2.67 -4.42 14.26
C ARG A 44 1.20 -4.03 14.36
N THR A 45 0.61 -3.60 13.25
CA THR A 45 -0.84 -3.40 13.15
C THR A 45 -1.54 -4.77 13.21
N GLY A 46 -2.51 -4.89 14.12
CA GLY A 46 -3.14 -6.16 14.53
C GLY A 46 -4.08 -6.83 13.51
N GLY A 47 -3.63 -7.01 12.27
CA GLY A 47 -4.14 -8.03 11.36
C GLY A 47 -3.28 -9.29 11.49
N ARG A 48 -3.86 -10.49 11.33
CA ARG A 48 -3.08 -11.73 11.22
C ARG A 48 -2.22 -11.65 9.95
N GLY A 49 -1.01 -11.12 10.07
CA GLY A 49 -0.04 -10.97 8.99
C GLY A 49 1.35 -10.83 9.60
N MET A 50 2.29 -11.58 9.05
CA MET A 50 3.67 -11.71 9.50
C MET A 50 4.40 -10.35 9.42
N ALA A 51 5.53 -10.22 10.14
CA ALA A 51 6.22 -8.95 10.38
C ALA A 51 6.47 -8.11 9.10
N SER A 52 5.81 -6.96 9.01
CA SER A 52 6.09 -5.91 8.02
C SER A 52 7.04 -4.87 8.61
N ARG A 53 8.04 -4.45 7.84
CA ARG A 53 9.01 -3.40 8.23
C ARG A 53 8.77 -2.18 7.37
N ILE A 54 8.65 -1.01 8.00
CA ILE A 54 8.67 0.29 7.32
C ILE A 54 10.03 0.92 7.57
N ASN A 55 10.79 1.16 6.51
CA ASN A 55 12.05 1.88 6.59
C ASN A 55 11.80 3.40 6.49
N ALA A 56 12.70 4.22 7.03
CA ALA A 56 12.62 5.69 6.99
C ALA A 56 12.59 6.29 5.56
N THR A 57 12.77 5.45 4.54
CA THR A 57 12.70 5.77 3.11
C THR A 57 11.31 5.54 2.51
N GLY A 58 10.30 5.19 3.30
CA GLY A 58 8.94 4.95 2.80
C GLY A 58 8.76 3.62 2.08
N VAL A 59 9.65 2.67 2.34
CA VAL A 59 9.60 1.32 1.75
C VAL A 59 9.00 0.37 2.79
N MET A 60 7.95 -0.34 2.41
CA MET A 60 7.37 -1.42 3.20
C MET A 60 7.72 -2.77 2.57
N GLU A 61 8.36 -3.63 3.36
CA GLU A 61 8.74 -4.99 2.94
C GLU A 61 8.14 -6.05 3.86
N GLY A 62 7.69 -7.17 3.28
CA GLY A 62 7.20 -8.34 4.00
C GLY A 62 6.86 -9.49 3.06
N GLU A 63 6.77 -10.72 3.57
CA GLU A 63 6.35 -11.87 2.74
C GLU A 63 4.91 -11.71 2.24
N HIS A 64 4.04 -11.19 3.11
CA HIS A 64 2.62 -10.95 2.84
C HIS A 64 2.25 -9.55 3.31
N VAL A 65 1.94 -8.66 2.38
CA VAL A 65 1.61 -7.25 2.65
C VAL A 65 0.18 -6.97 2.21
N GLU A 66 -0.70 -6.64 3.15
CA GLU A 66 -2.05 -6.14 2.82
C GLU A 66 -2.26 -4.77 3.45
N LEU A 67 -2.55 -3.77 2.61
CA LEU A 67 -2.82 -2.40 3.04
C LEU A 67 -4.14 -1.90 2.48
N VAL A 68 -4.85 -1.15 3.31
CA VAL A 68 -6.06 -0.40 2.92
C VAL A 68 -5.83 1.03 3.40
N ASN A 69 -5.82 1.99 2.47
CA ASN A 69 -5.37 3.36 2.69
C ASN A 69 -3.94 3.38 3.25
N PRO A 70 -2.91 3.04 2.44
CA PRO A 70 -1.52 3.09 2.88
C PRO A 70 -1.19 4.50 3.42
N PRO A 71 -0.38 4.59 4.49
CA PRO A 71 0.11 5.87 5.00
C PRO A 71 0.84 6.67 3.91
N GLU A 72 0.78 8.00 3.97
CA GLU A 72 1.43 8.90 2.98
C GLU A 72 2.96 8.75 2.91
N ASP A 73 3.58 8.25 3.98
CA ASP A 73 5.01 7.95 4.02
C ASP A 73 5.36 6.66 3.27
N VAL A 74 4.39 5.77 2.99
CA VAL A 74 4.63 4.55 2.21
C VAL A 74 4.56 4.87 0.73
N ARG A 75 5.71 4.76 0.05
CA ARG A 75 5.85 4.99 -1.39
C ARG A 75 6.10 3.71 -2.17
N VAL A 76 6.79 2.75 -1.56
CA VAL A 76 7.18 1.50 -2.23
C VAL A 76 6.76 0.32 -1.38
N ILE A 77 6.19 -0.70 -2.01
CA ILE A 77 5.79 -1.94 -1.34
C ILE A 77 6.42 -3.13 -2.05
N ARG A 78 7.04 -4.02 -1.26
CA ARG A 78 7.65 -5.25 -1.76
C ARG A 78 7.22 -6.45 -0.94
N GLY A 79 6.89 -7.55 -1.62
CA GLY A 79 6.61 -8.81 -0.94
C GLY A 79 6.28 -9.96 -1.87
N SER A 80 6.25 -11.18 -1.36
CA SER A 80 5.82 -12.33 -2.16
C SER A 80 4.35 -12.19 -2.56
N PHE A 81 3.51 -11.79 -1.61
CA PHE A 81 2.12 -11.39 -1.84
C PHE A 81 1.90 -9.94 -1.43
N VAL A 82 1.38 -9.12 -2.33
CA VAL A 82 1.05 -7.71 -2.07
C VAL A 82 -0.39 -7.43 -2.47
N LYS A 83 -1.17 -6.88 -1.54
CA LYS A 83 -2.51 -6.38 -1.80
C LYS A 83 -2.67 -4.96 -1.27
N VAL A 84 -3.08 -4.03 -2.12
CA VAL A 84 -3.27 -2.63 -1.74
C VAL A 84 -4.62 -2.12 -2.20
N GLN A 85 -5.27 -1.31 -1.37
CA GLN A 85 -6.51 -0.63 -1.70
C GLN A 85 -6.41 0.86 -1.37
N ASN A 86 -6.87 1.71 -2.28
CA ASN A 86 -7.00 3.18 -2.11
C ASN A 86 -5.68 3.87 -1.73
N GLY A 87 -4.75 4.06 -2.66
CA GLY A 87 -3.50 4.75 -2.33
C GLY A 87 -2.72 5.23 -3.55
N ASP A 88 -1.72 6.06 -3.29
CA ASP A 88 -0.80 6.59 -4.29
C ASP A 88 0.61 6.08 -3.97
N LEU A 89 1.20 5.32 -4.89
CA LEU A 89 2.48 4.63 -4.70
C LEU A 89 3.44 4.93 -5.84
N GLU A 90 4.73 4.95 -5.54
CA GLU A 90 5.77 5.03 -6.57
C GLU A 90 5.98 3.65 -7.22
N ALA A 91 6.07 2.58 -6.42
CA ALA A 91 6.30 1.24 -6.95
C ALA A 91 5.69 0.12 -6.10
N VAL A 92 5.24 -0.95 -6.77
CA VAL A 92 4.82 -2.20 -6.13
C VAL A 92 5.50 -3.38 -6.81
N GLU A 93 6.19 -4.22 -6.03
CA GLU A 93 6.89 -5.39 -6.51
C GLU A 93 6.46 -6.65 -5.76
N GLY A 94 6.18 -7.75 -6.47
CA GLY A 94 5.92 -9.03 -5.82
C GLY A 94 5.66 -10.22 -6.72
N GLU A 95 5.59 -11.43 -6.17
CA GLU A 95 5.21 -12.60 -6.97
C GLU A 95 3.73 -12.54 -7.34
N GLU A 96 2.87 -12.17 -6.40
CA GLU A 96 1.44 -11.96 -6.59
C GLU A 96 1.04 -10.56 -6.10
N VAL A 97 0.58 -9.72 -7.01
CA VAL A 97 0.22 -8.32 -6.74
C VAL A 97 -1.25 -8.09 -7.06
N VAL A 98 -1.99 -7.52 -6.12
CA VAL A 98 -3.41 -7.20 -6.27
C VAL A 98 -3.70 -5.76 -5.85
N LEU A 99 -4.06 -4.89 -6.78
CA LEU A 99 -4.30 -3.47 -6.55
C LEU A 99 -5.75 -3.08 -6.85
N TYR A 100 -6.33 -2.23 -5.99
CA TYR A 100 -7.68 -1.69 -6.15
C TYR A 100 -7.72 -0.19 -5.87
N ASN A 101 -8.21 0.61 -6.81
CA ASN A 101 -8.29 2.06 -6.65
C ASN A 101 -6.92 2.67 -6.28
N VAL A 102 -5.85 2.28 -6.97
CA VAL A 102 -4.49 2.73 -6.67
C VAL A 102 -3.97 3.55 -7.86
N ASN A 103 -3.28 4.66 -7.59
CA ASN A 103 -2.41 5.29 -8.58
C ASN A 103 -0.97 4.81 -8.33
N VAL A 104 -0.32 4.22 -9.33
CA VAL A 104 1.05 3.72 -9.15
C VAL A 104 1.93 3.95 -10.36
N SER A 105 3.16 4.41 -10.14
CA SER A 105 4.08 4.65 -11.26
C SER A 105 4.67 3.37 -11.86
N ARG A 106 4.93 2.34 -11.06
CA ARG A 106 5.47 1.06 -11.55
C ARG A 106 4.94 -0.15 -10.79
N VAL A 107 4.52 -1.17 -11.53
CA VAL A 107 4.16 -2.48 -10.96
C VAL A 107 4.99 -3.57 -11.63
N THR A 108 5.66 -4.39 -10.83
CA THR A 108 6.40 -5.55 -11.31
C THR A 108 5.95 -6.79 -10.57
N GLY A 109 5.59 -7.85 -11.28
CA GLY A 109 5.31 -9.11 -10.60
C GLY A 109 5.00 -10.30 -11.47
N ARG A 110 4.97 -11.50 -10.89
CA ARG A 110 4.69 -12.71 -11.67
C ARG A 110 3.22 -12.76 -12.08
N ARG A 111 2.31 -12.56 -11.13
CA ARG A 111 0.87 -12.51 -11.34
C ARG A 111 0.35 -11.18 -10.82
N VAL A 112 -0.15 -10.33 -11.71
CA VAL A 112 -0.61 -8.98 -11.39
C VAL A 112 -2.11 -8.87 -11.67
N LYS A 113 -2.87 -8.39 -10.69
CA LYS A 113 -4.28 -8.06 -10.86
C LYS A 113 -4.55 -6.64 -10.40
N ILE A 114 -5.08 -5.80 -11.30
CA ILE A 114 -5.29 -4.38 -11.03
C ILE A 114 -6.73 -4.02 -11.40
N MET A 115 -7.39 -3.27 -10.53
CA MET A 115 -8.79 -2.89 -10.72
C MET A 115 -9.01 -1.41 -10.40
N ASN A 116 -9.74 -0.69 -11.26
CA ASN A 116 -10.14 0.71 -11.07
C ASN A 116 -8.95 1.63 -10.75
N SER A 117 -7.83 1.50 -11.47
CA SER A 117 -6.55 2.09 -11.08
C SER A 117 -5.92 2.84 -12.26
N ASP A 118 -4.88 3.62 -11.97
CA ASP A 118 -4.06 4.34 -12.96
C ASP A 118 -2.60 3.90 -12.78
N VAL A 119 -1.98 3.36 -13.83
CA VAL A 119 -0.64 2.77 -13.76
C VAL A 119 0.25 3.16 -14.94
N ASN A 120 1.35 3.87 -14.68
CA ASN A 120 2.25 4.30 -15.76
C ASN A 120 2.98 3.13 -16.43
N HIS A 121 3.44 2.13 -15.68
CA HIS A 121 4.21 1.00 -16.21
C HIS A 121 3.94 -0.31 -15.46
N ILE A 122 3.67 -1.39 -16.19
CA ILE A 122 3.40 -2.73 -15.68
C ILE A 122 4.33 -3.73 -16.39
N GLU A 123 5.06 -4.53 -15.60
CA GLU A 123 5.83 -5.67 -16.09
C GLU A 123 5.39 -6.95 -15.36
N ALA A 124 4.87 -7.93 -16.12
CA ALA A 124 4.42 -9.19 -15.51
C ALA A 124 4.54 -10.45 -16.37
N GLU A 125 4.54 -11.63 -15.76
CA GLU A 125 4.32 -12.87 -16.53
C GLU A 125 2.83 -12.97 -16.92
N ASP A 126 1.93 -12.76 -15.97
CA ASP A 126 0.49 -12.86 -16.16
C ASP A 126 -0.20 -11.62 -15.55
N ALA A 127 -0.96 -10.88 -16.35
CA ALA A 127 -1.66 -9.68 -15.89
C ALA A 127 -3.17 -9.74 -16.15
N THR A 128 -3.96 -9.29 -15.19
CA THR A 128 -5.39 -9.03 -15.35
C THR A 128 -5.70 -7.59 -14.95
N LEU A 129 -6.10 -6.75 -15.91
CA LEU A 129 -6.46 -5.35 -15.67
C LEU A 129 -7.94 -5.13 -15.93
N ILE A 130 -8.62 -4.43 -15.03
CA ILE A 130 -10.06 -4.14 -15.13
C ILE A 130 -10.28 -2.67 -14.82
N ASN A 131 -10.94 -1.92 -15.70
CA ASN A 131 -11.21 -0.48 -15.49
C ASN A 131 -9.92 0.29 -15.17
N THR A 132 -8.84 0.02 -15.90
CA THR A 132 -7.50 0.55 -15.57
C THR A 132 -6.97 1.36 -16.75
N ASP A 133 -6.46 2.56 -16.45
CA ASP A 133 -5.66 3.35 -17.39
C ASP A 133 -4.19 2.95 -17.23
N ALA A 134 -3.50 2.66 -18.33
CA ALA A 134 -2.11 2.25 -18.29
C ALA A 134 -1.25 2.83 -19.41
N GLY A 135 -0.06 3.33 -19.06
CA GLY A 135 0.92 3.84 -20.02
C GLY A 135 1.61 2.70 -20.79
N GLU A 136 2.28 1.81 -20.10
CA GLU A 136 3.00 0.70 -20.73
C GLU A 136 2.75 -0.61 -19.99
N VAL A 137 2.40 -1.66 -20.74
CA VAL A 137 2.09 -2.99 -20.22
C VAL A 137 2.94 -4.01 -20.95
N ILE A 138 3.91 -4.61 -20.27
CA ILE A 138 4.80 -5.65 -20.78
C ILE A 138 4.44 -6.97 -20.10
N VAL A 139 3.90 -7.91 -20.86
CA VAL A 139 3.38 -9.17 -20.30
C VAL A 139 3.76 -10.41 -21.08
N SER A 140 3.83 -11.58 -20.42
CA SER A 140 3.80 -12.83 -21.20
C SER A 140 2.37 -13.18 -21.61
N ARG A 141 1.42 -13.11 -20.68
CA ARG A 141 -0.01 -13.27 -20.90
C ARG A 141 -0.81 -12.14 -20.24
N GLY A 142 -1.91 -11.71 -20.87
CA GLY A 142 -2.74 -10.63 -20.33
C GLY A 142 -4.23 -10.77 -20.63
N GLU A 143 -5.07 -10.37 -19.67
CA GLU A 143 -6.50 -10.12 -19.86
C GLU A 143 -6.84 -8.69 -19.44
N PHE A 144 -7.41 -7.91 -20.36
CA PHE A 144 -7.68 -6.49 -20.16
C PHE A 144 -9.15 -6.19 -20.45
N ILE A 145 -9.84 -5.59 -19.49
CA ILE A 145 -11.28 -5.36 -19.55
C ILE A 145 -11.57 -3.90 -19.20
N ASN A 146 -12.20 -3.18 -20.13
CA ASN A 146 -12.53 -1.77 -19.95
C ASN A 146 -11.32 -0.89 -19.61
N CYS A 147 -10.21 -1.07 -20.32
CA CYS A 147 -8.96 -0.34 -20.11
C CYS A 147 -8.69 0.69 -21.23
N ASP A 148 -7.85 1.68 -20.94
CA ASP A 148 -7.12 2.48 -21.93
C ASP A 148 -5.64 2.14 -21.74
N ILE A 149 -4.98 1.66 -22.81
CA ILE A 149 -3.58 1.25 -22.76
C ILE A 149 -2.81 1.97 -23.87
N ASP A 150 -1.83 2.79 -23.50
CA ASP A 150 -1.00 3.50 -24.49
C ASP A 150 -0.12 2.52 -25.27
N THR A 151 0.60 1.62 -24.59
CA THR A 151 1.45 0.60 -25.21
C THR A 151 1.30 -0.76 -24.53
N LEU A 152 1.00 -1.79 -25.33
CA LEU A 152 0.97 -3.19 -24.90
C LEU A 152 2.04 -3.99 -25.65
N GLU A 153 2.98 -4.57 -24.92
CA GLU A 153 3.95 -5.54 -25.40
C GLU A 153 3.64 -6.92 -24.79
N TYR A 154 3.45 -7.93 -25.64
CA TYR A 154 3.11 -9.28 -25.18
C TYR A 154 3.99 -10.37 -25.80
N ARG A 155 4.27 -11.44 -25.06
CA ARG A 155 5.07 -12.58 -25.55
C ARG A 155 4.23 -13.75 -26.07
N GLU A 156 3.27 -14.23 -25.27
CA GLU A 156 2.51 -15.44 -25.58
C GLU A 156 1.12 -15.11 -26.14
N SER A 157 0.27 -14.47 -25.34
CA SER A 157 -1.13 -14.20 -25.72
C SER A 157 -1.74 -13.05 -24.93
N TYR A 158 -2.72 -12.36 -25.50
CA TYR A 158 -3.52 -11.39 -24.76
C TYR A 158 -5.00 -11.50 -25.14
N LYS A 159 -5.87 -11.02 -24.26
CA LYS A 159 -7.31 -10.89 -24.48
C LYS A 159 -7.77 -9.51 -24.04
N VAL A 160 -8.56 -8.86 -24.88
CA VAL A 160 -9.12 -7.53 -24.63
C VAL A 160 -10.64 -7.57 -24.74
N VAL A 161 -11.32 -6.84 -23.85
CA VAL A 161 -12.77 -6.62 -23.89
C VAL A 161 -13.05 -5.15 -23.57
N ASN A 162 -13.76 -4.44 -24.45
CA ASN A 162 -14.04 -3.00 -24.28
C ASN A 162 -12.80 -2.16 -23.94
N THR A 163 -11.64 -2.51 -24.48
CA THR A 163 -10.35 -1.90 -24.12
C THR A 163 -9.76 -1.24 -25.35
N ASP A 164 -9.27 -0.01 -25.20
CA ASP A 164 -8.49 0.68 -26.21
C ASP A 164 -6.99 0.39 -26.02
N VAL A 165 -6.29 0.12 -27.11
CA VAL A 165 -4.83 -0.13 -27.10
C VAL A 165 -4.22 0.67 -28.25
N LYS A 166 -3.48 1.72 -27.93
CA LYS A 166 -2.96 2.67 -28.94
C LYS A 166 -1.79 2.07 -29.73
N ASN A 167 -0.85 1.40 -29.03
CA ASN A 167 0.29 0.75 -29.64
C ASN A 167 0.39 -0.72 -29.19
N LEU A 168 0.42 -1.65 -30.14
CA LEU A 168 0.52 -3.08 -29.87
C LEU A 168 1.83 -3.64 -30.43
N ARG A 169 2.58 -4.37 -29.61
CA ARG A 169 3.86 -4.99 -29.96
C ARG A 169 3.91 -6.43 -29.48
N LYS A 170 4.58 -7.29 -30.25
CA LYS A 170 4.88 -8.65 -29.84
C LYS A 170 6.38 -8.76 -29.56
N ALA A 171 6.72 -9.25 -28.38
CA ALA A 171 8.09 -9.54 -27.94
C ALA A 171 8.65 -10.84 -28.53
#